data_AF-A0A933R6Y5-F1
#
_entry.id   AF-A0A933R6Y5-F1
#
_cell.length_a   1.000
_cell.length_b   1.000
_cell.length_c   1.000
_cell.angle_alpha   90.00
_cell.angle_beta   90.00
_cell.angle_gamma   90.00
#
_symmetry.space_group_name_H-M   'P 1'
#
loop_
_entity.id
_entity.type
_entity.pdbx_description
1 polymer ?
#
loop_
_entity_poly.entity_id
_entity_poly.type
_entity_poly.pdbx_seq_one_letter_code
_entity_poly.pdbx_strand_id
1 'polypeptide(L)'
;MVQGNELTRRGLIAGGGAVAVAALVPGHAGAASTVPTWALEPGDAACGTAGCSSCFACQSHAANKLFRSAEAADQGRAHPGCNCTVVSGQPLSQATFDSLFTAGDIADRRTAQTAQFLAAEQEQHAVPMLPVGPAIAVAGGAAAIWWISGRRRSMPA
;
A
#
# COMPACT_ATOMS: atom_id res chain seq x y z
N MET A 1 60.54 -37.20 33.85
CA MET A 1 59.12 -36.78 33.76
C MET A 1 59.09 -35.41 33.09
N VAL A 2 58.04 -35.18 32.29
CA VAL A 2 58.07 -34.55 30.97
C VAL A 2 58.29 -33.02 30.96
N GLN A 3 59.16 -32.59 30.05
CA GLN A 3 59.42 -31.23 29.58
C GLN A 3 58.29 -30.73 28.67
N GLY A 4 58.06 -29.41 28.68
CA GLY A 4 56.92 -28.72 28.07
C GLY A 4 56.85 -28.71 26.54
N ASN A 5 55.80 -28.06 26.03
CA ASN A 5 55.67 -27.65 24.63
C ASN A 5 54.83 -26.37 24.54
N GLU A 6 55.53 -25.24 24.52
CA GLU A 6 55.07 -23.99 23.92
C GLU A 6 55.38 -24.08 22.41
N LEU A 7 54.37 -24.21 21.54
CA LEU A 7 54.52 -24.10 20.09
C LEU A 7 53.33 -23.32 19.54
N THR A 8 53.48 -21.99 19.39
CA THR A 8 53.82 -21.30 18.13
C THR A 8 52.58 -20.90 17.32
N ARG A 9 52.21 -19.62 17.48
CA ARG A 9 51.45 -18.88 16.48
C ARG A 9 52.31 -18.69 15.23
N ARG A 10 51.85 -19.14 14.07
CA ARG A 10 52.14 -18.53 12.74
C ARG A 10 51.40 -19.26 11.61
N GLY A 11 50.69 -18.47 10.80
CA GLY A 11 50.57 -18.71 9.36
C GLY A 11 49.23 -19.24 8.88
N LEU A 12 48.44 -18.37 8.25
CA LEU A 12 48.02 -18.54 6.85
C LEU A 12 47.25 -17.29 6.39
N ILE A 13 47.99 -16.37 5.75
CA ILE A 13 47.43 -15.52 4.69
C ILE A 13 47.60 -16.33 3.40
N ALA A 14 46.49 -16.82 2.84
CA ALA A 14 46.37 -17.35 1.48
C ALA A 14 44.86 -17.40 1.20
N GLY A 15 44.29 -16.45 0.46
CA GLY A 15 44.35 -16.45 -0.99
C GLY A 15 43.09 -17.14 -1.54
N GLY A 16 42.09 -16.37 -1.94
CA GLY A 16 40.84 -16.90 -2.48
C GLY A 16 39.95 -15.79 -2.99
N GLY A 17 40.21 -15.33 -4.22
CA GLY A 17 39.33 -14.39 -4.91
C GLY A 17 37.99 -15.04 -5.22
N ALA A 18 36.92 -14.48 -4.68
CA ALA A 18 35.57 -14.75 -5.16
C ALA A 18 35.29 -13.79 -6.31
N VAL A 19 35.35 -14.30 -7.54
CA VAL A 19 34.77 -13.61 -8.70
C VAL A 19 33.26 -13.67 -8.51
N ALA A 20 32.67 -12.59 -8.03
CA ALA A 20 31.23 -12.42 -8.06
C ALA A 20 30.82 -12.22 -9.52
N VAL A 21 30.41 -13.30 -10.18
CA VAL A 21 29.66 -13.21 -11.44
C VAL A 21 28.32 -12.60 -11.07
N ALA A 22 28.22 -11.28 -11.18
CA ALA A 22 26.94 -10.59 -11.12
C ALA A 22 26.13 -11.06 -12.34
N ALA A 23 25.29 -12.06 -12.13
CA ALA A 23 24.25 -12.42 -13.08
C ALA A 23 23.32 -11.21 -13.21
N LEU A 24 23.55 -10.40 -14.23
CA LEU A 24 22.56 -9.49 -14.79
C LEU A 24 21.41 -10.36 -15.29
N VAL A 25 20.46 -10.67 -14.42
CA VAL A 25 19.12 -11.08 -14.85
C VAL A 25 18.44 -9.77 -15.24
N PRO A 26 18.15 -9.51 -16.53
CA PRO A 26 17.22 -8.46 -16.90
C PRO A 26 15.84 -8.97 -16.52
N GLY A 27 15.52 -8.85 -15.22
CA GLY A 27 14.18 -9.03 -14.72
C GLY A 27 13.34 -7.93 -15.36
N HIS A 28 12.65 -8.27 -16.44
CA HIS A 28 11.56 -7.45 -16.94
C HIS A 28 10.51 -7.47 -15.84
N ALA A 29 10.56 -6.47 -14.96
CA ALA A 29 9.47 -6.14 -14.07
C ALA A 29 8.32 -5.69 -14.97
N GLY A 30 7.51 -6.64 -15.43
CA GLY A 30 6.24 -6.33 -16.06
C GLY A 30 5.44 -5.56 -15.04
N ALA A 31 5.21 -4.28 -15.28
CA ALA A 31 4.33 -3.48 -14.44
C ALA A 31 2.97 -4.19 -14.42
N ALA A 32 2.60 -4.75 -13.27
CA ALA A 32 1.30 -5.37 -13.11
C ALA A 32 0.23 -4.30 -13.44
N SER A 33 -0.67 -4.63 -14.37
CA SER A 33 -1.78 -3.74 -14.68
C SER A 33 -2.64 -3.58 -13.43
N THR A 34 -2.84 -2.33 -13.00
CA THR A 34 -3.71 -2.00 -11.88
C THR A 34 -5.04 -1.45 -12.37
N VAL A 35 -6.10 -1.75 -11.63
CA VAL A 35 -7.47 -1.31 -11.89
C VAL A 35 -7.95 -0.52 -10.68
N PRO A 36 -8.60 0.65 -10.89
CA PRO A 36 -9.15 1.41 -9.78
C PRO A 36 -10.34 0.66 -9.16
N THR A 37 -10.41 0.69 -7.84
CA THR A 37 -11.68 0.50 -7.14
C THR A 37 -12.46 1.80 -7.11
N TRP A 38 -13.69 1.78 -6.60
CA TRP A 38 -14.50 2.97 -6.38
C TRP A 38 -14.93 3.09 -4.92
N ALA A 39 -15.13 4.32 -4.46
CA ALA A 39 -15.52 4.65 -3.09
C ALA A 39 -16.48 5.85 -3.05
N LEU A 40 -17.17 6.03 -1.92
CA LEU A 40 -17.96 7.24 -1.65
C LEU A 40 -17.14 8.20 -0.80
N GLU A 41 -17.17 9.49 -1.12
CA GLU A 41 -16.53 10.56 -0.34
C GLU A 41 -17.60 11.38 0.40
N PRO A 42 -17.68 11.32 1.74
CA PRO A 42 -18.62 12.11 2.52
C PRO A 42 -18.04 13.48 2.85
N GLY A 43 -18.65 14.55 2.33
CA GLY A 43 -18.31 15.93 2.70
C GLY A 43 -17.78 16.81 1.59
N ASP A 44 -17.83 16.35 0.34
CA ASP A 44 -17.75 17.25 -0.80
C ASP A 44 -18.97 18.20 -0.87
N ALA A 45 -18.82 19.26 -1.66
CA ALA A 45 -19.89 20.22 -1.92
C ALA A 45 -21.07 19.65 -2.72
N ALA A 46 -20.89 18.50 -3.39
CA ALA A 46 -21.92 17.85 -4.20
C ALA A 46 -22.95 17.10 -3.34
N CYS A 47 -22.59 16.74 -2.11
CA CYS A 47 -23.49 16.19 -1.14
C CYS A 47 -24.39 17.32 -0.59
N GLY A 48 -25.41 17.66 -1.39
CA GLY A 48 -26.30 18.83 -1.25
C GLY A 48 -27.18 18.91 0.01
N THR A 49 -26.84 18.19 1.07
CA THR A 49 -27.40 18.36 2.41
C THR A 49 -26.26 18.72 3.34
N ALA A 50 -26.41 19.80 4.12
CA ALA A 50 -25.43 20.35 5.06
C ALA A 50 -24.95 19.39 6.19
N GLY A 51 -25.19 18.09 6.07
CA GLY A 51 -24.86 17.07 7.05
C GLY A 51 -24.16 15.83 6.49
N CYS A 52 -23.74 15.78 5.22
CA CYS A 52 -23.07 14.56 4.72
C CYS A 52 -21.72 14.31 5.39
N SER A 53 -20.95 15.36 5.66
CA SER A 53 -19.68 15.28 6.39
C SER A 53 -19.86 14.93 7.86
N SER A 54 -21.04 15.17 8.45
CA SER A 54 -21.37 14.85 9.84
C SER A 54 -22.22 13.58 9.99
N CYS A 55 -22.76 13.04 8.89
CA CYS A 55 -23.56 11.82 8.89
C CYS A 55 -22.67 10.60 9.16
N PHE A 56 -22.88 9.97 10.31
CA PHE A 56 -22.13 8.78 10.71
C PHE A 56 -22.34 7.60 9.75
N ALA A 57 -23.55 7.45 9.18
CA ALA A 57 -23.82 6.40 8.21
C ALA A 57 -22.97 6.56 6.95
N CYS A 58 -22.90 7.78 6.39
CA CYS A 58 -22.07 8.08 5.23
C CYS A 58 -20.58 7.87 5.53
N GLN A 59 -20.09 8.38 6.66
CA GLN A 59 -18.70 8.21 7.09
C GLN A 59 -18.32 6.73 7.26
N SER A 60 -19.15 5.97 8.00
CA SER A 60 -18.92 4.54 8.22
C SER A 60 -18.99 3.76 6.91
N HIS A 61 -19.92 4.08 6.02
CA HIS A 61 -20.05 3.38 4.75
C HIS A 61 -18.86 3.66 3.82
N ALA A 62 -18.47 4.92 3.68
CA ALA A 62 -17.28 5.32 2.92
C ALA A 62 -15.99 4.67 3.44
N ALA A 63 -15.82 4.62 4.77
CA ALA A 63 -14.66 4.02 5.40
C ALA A 63 -14.57 2.50 5.19
N ASN A 64 -15.70 1.81 4.99
CA ASN A 64 -15.74 0.34 5.00
C ASN A 64 -16.16 -0.31 3.67
N LYS A 65 -16.72 0.44 2.72
CA LYS A 65 -17.16 -0.12 1.44
C LYS A 65 -16.21 0.22 0.30
N LEU A 66 -15.97 -0.78 -0.54
CA LEU A 66 -15.30 -0.69 -1.83
C LEU A 66 -16.27 -1.17 -2.90
N PHE A 67 -16.25 -0.53 -4.07
CA PHE A 67 -17.13 -0.83 -5.18
C PHE A 67 -16.33 -1.21 -6.43
N ARG A 68 -16.89 -2.13 -7.21
CA ARG A 68 -16.30 -2.61 -8.47
C ARG A 68 -16.33 -1.55 -9.55
N SER A 69 -17.41 -0.76 -9.61
CA SER A 69 -17.62 0.30 -10.60
C SER A 69 -18.26 1.54 -9.96
N ALA A 70 -18.27 2.64 -10.70
CA ALA A 70 -18.95 3.85 -10.29
C ALA A 70 -20.46 3.63 -10.13
N GLU A 71 -21.07 2.87 -11.03
CA GLU A 71 -22.51 2.54 -11.01
C GLU A 71 -22.86 1.69 -9.78
N ALA A 72 -21.99 0.75 -9.41
CA ALA A 72 -22.16 -0.04 -8.19
C ALA A 72 -22.06 0.83 -6.93
N ALA A 73 -21.19 1.85 -6.92
CA ALA A 73 -21.12 2.83 -5.84
C ALA A 73 -22.39 3.70 -5.76
N ASP A 74 -22.93 4.10 -6.91
CA ASP A 74 -24.17 4.88 -7.00
C ASP A 74 -25.39 4.09 -6.51
N GLN A 75 -25.46 2.79 -6.81
CA GLN A 75 -26.56 1.92 -6.35
C GLN A 75 -26.38 1.50 -4.90
N GLY A 76 -25.13 1.30 -4.46
CA GLY A 76 -24.76 0.82 -3.13
C GLY A 76 -24.61 1.94 -2.09
N ARG A 77 -25.41 3.00 -2.17
CA ARG A 77 -25.35 4.14 -1.25
C ARG A 77 -25.77 3.77 0.17
N ALA A 78 -25.27 4.53 1.16
CA ALA A 78 -25.45 4.23 2.58
C ALA A 78 -26.92 4.23 3.04
N HIS A 79 -27.75 5.10 2.46
CA HIS A 79 -29.18 5.23 2.75
C HIS A 79 -29.90 5.98 1.61
N PRO A 80 -31.24 5.94 1.54
CA PRO A 80 -32.00 6.77 0.61
C PRO A 80 -31.69 8.26 0.78
N GLY A 81 -31.45 8.97 -0.32
CA GLY A 81 -31.11 10.39 -0.33
C GLY A 81 -29.64 10.74 -0.05
N CYS A 82 -28.78 9.75 0.14
CA CYS A 82 -27.32 9.96 0.23
C CYS A 82 -26.77 10.42 -1.12
N ASN A 83 -26.12 11.60 -1.18
CA ASN A 83 -25.56 12.16 -2.41
C ASN A 83 -24.02 12.30 -2.34
N CYS A 84 -23.33 11.44 -1.59
CA CYS A 84 -21.85 11.44 -1.54
C CYS A 84 -21.28 11.25 -2.95
N THR A 85 -20.20 11.96 -3.28
CA THR A 85 -19.54 11.82 -4.58
C THR A 85 -18.91 10.44 -4.68
N VAL A 86 -19.05 9.84 -5.87
CA VAL A 86 -18.35 8.63 -6.25
C VAL A 86 -16.96 9.03 -6.74
N VAL A 87 -15.92 8.49 -6.11
CA VAL A 87 -14.52 8.78 -6.42
C VAL A 87 -13.74 7.51 -6.72
N SER A 88 -12.68 7.63 -7.52
CA SER A 88 -11.72 6.53 -7.70
C SER A 88 -11.04 6.21 -6.37
N GLY A 89 -11.10 4.93 -5.99
CA GLY A 89 -10.46 4.39 -4.81
C GLY A 89 -9.02 3.93 -5.07
N GLN A 90 -8.49 3.13 -4.14
CA GLN A 90 -7.15 2.56 -4.26
C GLN A 90 -7.07 1.68 -5.53
N PRO A 91 -6.07 1.88 -6.40
CA PRO A 91 -5.79 0.96 -7.47
C PRO A 91 -5.28 -0.37 -6.92
N LEU A 92 -5.76 -1.48 -7.48
CA LEU A 92 -5.38 -2.84 -7.10
C LEU A 92 -4.89 -3.60 -8.32
N SER A 93 -4.04 -4.60 -8.11
CA SER A 93 -3.73 -5.59 -9.12
C SER A 93 -5.01 -6.29 -9.62
N GLN A 94 -5.03 -6.66 -10.89
CA GLN A 94 -6.19 -7.35 -11.50
C GLN A 94 -6.62 -8.58 -10.68
N ALA A 95 -5.65 -9.38 -10.21
CA ALA A 95 -5.92 -10.59 -9.43
C ALA A 95 -6.59 -10.30 -8.07
N THR A 96 -6.12 -9.29 -7.35
CA THR A 96 -6.73 -8.85 -6.08
C THR A 96 -8.12 -8.28 -6.33
N PHE A 97 -8.28 -7.47 -7.38
CA PHE A 97 -9.57 -6.91 -7.78
C PHE A 97 -10.61 -8.01 -8.07
N ASP A 98 -10.26 -8.99 -8.90
CA ASP A 98 -11.15 -10.10 -9.23
C ASP A 98 -11.49 -10.96 -8.01
N SER A 99 -10.51 -11.17 -7.13
CA SER A 99 -10.72 -11.92 -5.87
C SER A 99 -11.65 -11.18 -4.91
N LEU A 100 -11.55 -9.86 -4.82
CA LEU A 100 -12.43 -9.04 -3.97
C LEU A 100 -13.88 -9.03 -4.44
N PHE A 101 -14.09 -8.97 -5.76
CA PHE A 101 -15.41 -8.82 -6.37
C PHE A 101 -15.94 -10.11 -7.02
N THR A 102 -15.41 -11.27 -6.60
CA THR A 102 -15.86 -12.57 -7.11
C THR A 102 -17.31 -12.87 -6.71
N ALA A 103 -17.72 -12.45 -5.51
CA ALA A 103 -19.05 -12.73 -4.96
C ALA A 103 -20.09 -11.61 -5.21
N GLY A 104 -19.68 -10.49 -5.82
CA GLY A 104 -20.55 -9.35 -6.11
C GLY A 104 -19.77 -8.05 -6.29
N ASP A 105 -20.49 -6.94 -6.45
CA ASP A 105 -19.90 -5.64 -6.82
C ASP A 105 -19.51 -4.74 -5.63
N ILE A 106 -19.76 -5.21 -4.39
CA ILE A 106 -19.49 -4.47 -3.15
C ILE A 106 -18.67 -5.34 -2.21
N ALA A 107 -17.50 -4.86 -1.81
CA ALA A 107 -16.66 -5.49 -0.80
C ALA A 107 -16.70 -4.69 0.51
N ASP A 108 -16.72 -5.39 1.65
CA ASP A 108 -16.66 -4.78 2.98
C ASP A 108 -15.28 -4.99 3.60
N ARG A 109 -14.54 -3.90 3.79
CA ARG A 109 -13.19 -3.86 4.35
C ARG A 109 -13.08 -4.46 5.75
N ARG A 110 -14.20 -4.62 6.46
CA ARG A 110 -14.24 -5.20 7.81
C ARG A 110 -14.25 -6.72 7.80
N THR A 111 -14.49 -7.35 6.66
CA THR A 111 -14.40 -8.81 6.55
C THR A 111 -12.94 -9.24 6.58
N ALA A 112 -12.65 -10.35 7.26
CA ALA A 112 -11.28 -10.86 7.37
C ALA A 112 -10.65 -11.13 6.01
N GLN A 113 -11.45 -11.64 5.06
CA GLN A 113 -11.01 -11.93 3.70
C GLN A 113 -10.62 -10.65 2.93
N THR A 114 -11.46 -9.63 2.91
CA THR A 114 -11.12 -8.35 2.26
C THR A 114 -9.89 -7.72 2.91
N ALA A 115 -9.79 -7.75 4.24
CA ALA A 115 -8.63 -7.21 4.94
C ALA A 115 -7.32 -7.93 4.53
N GLN A 116 -7.36 -9.28 4.40
CA GLN A 116 -6.21 -10.06 3.95
C GLN A 116 -5.78 -9.70 2.52
N PHE A 117 -6.73 -9.57 1.60
CA PHE A 117 -6.43 -9.17 0.22
C PHE A 117 -5.81 -7.78 0.13
N LEU A 118 -6.36 -6.81 0.87
CA LEU A 118 -5.84 -5.44 0.88
C LEU A 118 -4.46 -5.34 1.55
N ALA A 119 -4.21 -6.10 2.61
CA ALA A 119 -2.90 -6.13 3.27
C ALA A 119 -1.82 -6.73 2.36
N ALA A 120 -2.11 -7.86 1.71
CA ALA A 120 -1.17 -8.47 0.76
C ALA A 120 -0.82 -7.54 -0.40
N GLU A 121 -1.80 -6.78 -0.91
CA GLU A 121 -1.58 -5.78 -1.95
C GLU A 121 -0.65 -4.64 -1.48
N GLN A 122 -0.78 -4.19 -0.23
CA GLN A 122 0.09 -3.16 0.35
C GLN A 122 1.52 -3.66 0.54
N GLU A 123 1.70 -4.91 0.94
CA GLU A 123 3.02 -5.54 1.07
C GLU A 123 3.72 -5.68 -0.29
N GLN A 124 2.97 -5.95 -1.37
CA GLN A 124 3.53 -6.00 -2.73
C GLN A 124 3.99 -4.63 -3.24
N HIS A 125 3.31 -3.56 -2.84
CA HIS A 125 3.69 -2.18 -3.18
C HIS A 125 4.72 -1.58 -2.23
N ALA A 126 4.96 -2.20 -1.07
CA ALA A 126 6.05 -1.85 -0.18
C ALA A 126 7.37 -2.28 -0.84
N VAL A 127 7.98 -1.34 -1.58
CA VAL A 127 9.34 -1.50 -2.10
C VAL A 127 10.22 -1.95 -0.94
N PRO A 128 10.95 -3.09 -1.03
CA PRO A 128 11.85 -3.47 0.03
C PRO A 128 12.85 -2.33 0.20
N MET A 129 12.79 -1.64 1.33
CA MET A 129 13.90 -0.83 1.79
C MET A 129 15.04 -1.82 2.07
N LEU A 130 15.79 -2.15 1.02
CA LEU A 130 17.08 -2.82 1.16
C LEU A 130 17.89 -1.98 2.15
N PRO A 131 18.56 -2.59 3.15
CA PRO A 131 19.50 -1.85 3.98
C PRO A 131 20.55 -1.26 3.05
N VAL A 132 20.50 0.06 2.88
CA VAL A 132 21.51 0.82 2.16
C VAL A 132 22.80 0.66 2.96
N GLY A 133 23.63 -0.31 2.56
CA GLY A 133 25.04 -0.34 2.92
C GLY A 133 25.71 0.98 2.51
N PRO A 134 26.90 1.30 3.04
CA PRO A 134 27.45 2.65 2.99
C PRO A 134 27.44 3.23 1.56
N ALA A 135 26.71 4.35 1.45
CA ALA A 135 26.41 5.19 0.30
C ALA A 135 27.26 4.98 -0.96
N ILE A 136 26.62 4.47 -2.01
CA ILE A 136 26.92 4.93 -3.36
C ILE A 136 25.84 5.97 -3.70
N ALA A 137 26.25 7.23 -3.71
CA ALA A 137 25.41 8.35 -4.12
C ALA A 137 25.02 8.16 -5.60
N VAL A 138 23.82 7.64 -5.85
CA VAL A 138 23.18 7.75 -7.16
C VAL A 138 22.37 9.04 -7.12
N ALA A 139 22.95 10.08 -7.70
CA ALA A 139 22.23 11.30 -8.06
C ALA A 139 21.15 10.92 -9.09
N GLY A 140 19.89 11.06 -8.72
CA GLY A 140 18.78 10.92 -9.67
C GLY A 140 17.42 10.76 -9.00
N GLY A 141 16.57 11.78 -9.15
CA GLY A 141 15.12 11.65 -9.00
C GLY A 141 14.54 12.11 -7.67
N ALA A 142 14.42 13.43 -7.50
CA ALA A 142 13.50 14.01 -6.53
C ALA A 142 12.05 13.79 -6.99
N ALA A 143 11.25 13.07 -6.21
CA ALA A 143 9.83 13.34 -5.96
C ALA A 143 9.19 12.20 -5.15
N ALA A 144 8.87 12.47 -3.88
CA ALA A 144 7.64 12.07 -3.19
C ALA A 144 7.85 12.07 -1.67
N ILE A 145 8.00 13.26 -1.09
CA ILE A 145 7.72 13.46 0.34
C ILE A 145 6.77 14.65 0.41
N TRP A 146 5.47 14.40 0.37
CA TRP A 146 4.47 15.34 0.87
C TRP A 146 3.14 14.58 0.95
N TRP A 147 2.79 14.07 2.13
CA TRP A 147 1.55 14.44 2.83
C TRP A 147 1.38 13.62 4.13
N ILE A 148 2.07 14.03 5.19
CA ILE A 148 1.62 13.75 6.57
C ILE A 148 1.69 15.06 7.34
N SER A 149 0.58 15.36 8.02
CA SER A 149 0.36 16.38 9.06
C SER A 149 -0.27 17.71 8.62
N GLY A 150 -1.47 17.96 9.15
CA GLY A 150 -2.15 19.23 8.98
C GLY A 150 -3.53 19.41 9.61
N ARG A 151 -4.06 18.48 10.42
CA ARG A 151 -5.30 18.72 11.18
C ARG A 151 -4.96 19.26 12.59
N ARG A 152 -4.61 20.55 12.67
CA ARG A 152 -4.71 21.33 13.91
C ARG A 152 -5.87 22.31 13.79
N ARG A 153 -6.61 22.35 14.89
CA ARG A 153 -7.91 22.98 15.15
C ARG A 153 -7.85 24.50 14.93
N SER A 154 -8.92 25.05 14.35
CA SER A 154 -9.36 26.42 14.58
C SER A 154 -10.89 26.43 14.66
N MET A 155 -11.44 26.58 15.87
CA MET A 155 -12.82 27.03 16.08
C MET A 155 -12.81 28.56 16.09
N PRO A 156 -13.72 29.26 15.41
CA PRO A 156 -14.12 30.60 15.81
C PRO A 156 -15.23 30.55 16.87
N ALA A 157 -15.16 31.52 17.78
CA ALA A 157 -16.11 31.81 18.85
C ALA A 157 -17.45 32.34 18.35
#